data_AF-A0A1E7LVC1-F1
#
_entry.id   AF-A0A1E7LVC1-F1
#
_cell.length_a   1.000
_cell.length_b   1.000
_cell.length_c   1.000
_cell.angle_alpha   90.00
_cell.angle_beta   90.00
_cell.angle_gamma   90.00
#
_symmetry.space_group_name_H-M   'P 1'
#
loop_
_entity.id
_entity.type
_entity.pdbx_description
1 polymer ?
#
loop_
_entity_poly.entity_id
_entity_poly.type
_entity_poly.pdbx_seq_one_letter_code
_entity_poly.pdbx_strand_id
1 'polypeptide(L)'
;LEIVHAESLAGPIAGVVVQLGGQTPLGLSQALKDNGVPVVGTSPEAIHAAEDRGAFGRVLAEAGLPAPKHGTATTFAAAKAIA
;
A
#
# COMPACT_ATOMS: atom_id res chain seq x y z
N LEU A 1 -16.29 8.49 -2.69
CA LEU A 1 -17.05 7.31 -2.19
C LEU A 1 -18.43 7.16 -2.84
N GLU A 2 -18.71 7.84 -3.95
CA GLU A 2 -20.05 7.87 -4.57
C GLU A 2 -20.55 6.46 -4.97
N ILE A 3 -19.70 5.66 -5.61
CA ILE A 3 -20.06 4.27 -5.99
C ILE A 3 -20.36 3.42 -4.75
N VAL A 4 -19.51 3.46 -3.73
CA VAL A 4 -19.75 2.72 -2.47
C VAL A 4 -21.08 3.13 -1.83
N HIS A 5 -21.39 4.43 -1.84
CA HIS A 5 -22.67 4.91 -1.33
C HIS A 5 -23.84 4.37 -2.16
N ALA A 6 -23.78 4.47 -3.49
CA ALA A 6 -24.82 3.97 -4.38
C ALA A 6 -25.08 2.46 -4.21
N GLU A 7 -24.01 1.66 -4.17
CA GLU A 7 -24.11 0.20 -3.94
C GLU A 7 -24.71 -0.13 -2.57
N SER A 8 -24.39 0.67 -1.53
CA SER A 8 -24.95 0.46 -0.19
C SER A 8 -26.48 0.67 -0.12
N LEU A 9 -27.06 1.42 -1.06
CA LEU A 9 -28.52 1.60 -1.16
C LEU A 9 -29.22 0.34 -1.71
N ALA A 10 -28.50 -0.50 -2.48
CA ALA A 10 -29.01 -1.75 -3.00
C ALA A 10 -28.89 -2.92 -1.99
N GLY A 11 -28.02 -2.78 -0.99
CA GLY A 11 -27.83 -3.77 0.07
C GLY A 11 -26.45 -3.67 0.74
N PRO A 12 -26.16 -4.57 1.70
CA PRO A 12 -24.86 -4.58 2.37
C PRO A 12 -23.74 -4.97 1.40
N ILE A 13 -22.64 -4.23 1.46
CA ILE A 13 -21.42 -4.52 0.70
C ILE A 13 -20.59 -5.54 1.48
N ALA A 14 -20.40 -6.73 0.91
CA ALA A 14 -19.60 -7.78 1.53
C ALA A 14 -18.09 -7.46 1.52
N GLY A 15 -17.61 -6.76 0.49
CA GLY A 15 -16.19 -6.47 0.32
C GLY A 15 -15.89 -5.70 -0.97
N VAL A 16 -14.76 -5.00 -0.99
CA VAL A 16 -14.22 -4.31 -2.15
C VAL A 16 -12.84 -4.88 -2.49
N VAL A 17 -12.66 -5.31 -3.75
CA VAL A 17 -11.40 -5.79 -4.30
C VAL A 17 -10.73 -4.65 -5.05
N VAL A 18 -9.52 -4.26 -4.62
CA VAL A 18 -8.74 -3.14 -5.17
C VAL A 18 -7.51 -3.59 -5.97
N GLN A 19 -7.17 -4.87 -5.91
CA GLN A 19 -5.89 -5.42 -6.36
C GLN A 19 -5.87 -5.78 -7.85
N LEU A 20 -7.02 -5.73 -8.53
CA LEU A 20 -7.18 -6.21 -9.91
C LEU A 20 -7.23 -5.10 -10.97
N GLY A 21 -7.33 -3.83 -10.57
CA GLY A 21 -7.47 -2.70 -11.52
C GLY A 21 -6.22 -1.83 -11.66
N GLY A 22 -5.04 -2.32 -11.27
CA GLY A 22 -3.78 -1.59 -11.37
C GLY A 22 -3.59 -0.54 -10.27
N GLN A 23 -2.79 0.49 -10.56
CA GLN A 23 -2.34 1.46 -9.55
C GLN A 23 -3.46 2.37 -9.04
N THR A 24 -4.43 2.73 -9.88
CA THR A 24 -5.54 3.62 -9.49
C THR A 24 -6.34 3.06 -8.30
N PRO A 25 -6.88 1.83 -8.33
CA PRO A 25 -7.58 1.28 -7.16
C PRO A 25 -6.65 0.93 -5.99
N LEU A 26 -5.41 0.50 -6.24
CA LEU A 26 -4.42 0.27 -5.17
C LEU A 26 -4.18 1.52 -4.34
N GLY A 27 -4.03 2.68 -4.99
CA GLY A 27 -3.86 3.98 -4.33
C GLY A 27 -5.09 4.44 -3.53
N LEU A 28 -6.27 3.87 -3.78
CA LEU A 28 -7.50 4.18 -3.03
C LEU A 28 -7.70 3.27 -1.81
N SER A 29 -6.90 2.19 -1.67
CA SER A 29 -7.08 1.15 -0.65
C SER A 29 -7.14 1.71 0.78
N GLN A 30 -6.23 2.60 1.14
CA GLN A 30 -6.19 3.23 2.47
C GLN A 30 -7.40 4.14 2.69
N ALA A 31 -7.70 5.01 1.73
CA ALA A 31 -8.84 5.92 1.83
C ALA A 31 -10.17 5.17 1.95
N LEU A 32 -10.33 4.03 1.28
CA LEU A 32 -11.50 3.16 1.42
C LEU A 32 -11.59 2.60 2.85
N LYS A 33 -10.49 2.08 3.40
CA LYS A 33 -10.45 1.59 4.78
C LYS A 33 -10.75 2.68 5.80
N ASP A 34 -10.17 3.86 5.64
CA ASP A 34 -10.37 5.02 6.54
C ASP A 34 -11.85 5.46 6.57
N ASN A 35 -12.61 5.17 5.51
CA ASN A 35 -14.04 5.43 5.41
C ASN A 35 -14.91 4.20 5.74
N GLY A 36 -14.34 3.19 6.39
CA GLY A 36 -15.07 2.00 6.84
C GLY A 36 -15.47 1.03 5.73
N VAL A 37 -14.92 1.18 4.53
CA VAL A 37 -15.22 0.27 3.42
C VAL A 37 -14.41 -1.01 3.59
N PRO A 38 -15.05 -2.20 3.56
CA PRO A 38 -14.35 -3.46 3.79
C PRO A 38 -13.50 -3.85 2.57
N VAL A 39 -12.22 -3.51 2.58
CA VAL A 39 -11.27 -4.01 1.57
C VAL A 39 -10.96 -5.48 1.86
N VAL A 40 -11.15 -6.36 0.88
CA VAL A 40 -10.91 -7.80 1.02
C VAL A 40 -9.62 -8.22 0.30
N GLY A 41 -8.97 -9.26 0.81
CA GLY A 41 -7.67 -9.73 0.31
C GLY A 41 -6.49 -9.07 1.03
N THR A 42 -5.42 -8.75 0.28
CA THR A 42 -4.25 -8.04 0.84
C THR A 42 -4.68 -6.71 1.45
N SER A 43 -4.31 -6.48 2.71
CA SER A 43 -4.70 -5.27 3.44
C SER A 43 -4.04 -4.01 2.85
N PRO A 44 -4.66 -2.83 3.02
CA PRO A 44 -4.04 -1.56 2.66
C PRO A 44 -2.66 -1.35 3.28
N GLU A 45 -2.45 -1.79 4.53
CA GLU A 45 -1.14 -1.72 5.20
C GLU A 45 -0.08 -2.58 4.50
N ALA A 46 -0.46 -3.78 4.06
CA ALA A 46 0.46 -4.68 3.36
C ALA A 46 0.76 -4.18 1.94
N ILE A 47 -0.22 -3.57 1.27
CA ILE A 47 -0.01 -2.86 -0.01
C ILE A 47 1.01 -1.72 0.20
N HIS A 48 0.78 -0.86 1.19
CA HIS A 48 1.68 0.25 1.51
C HIS A 48 3.10 -0.23 1.87
N ALA A 49 3.21 -1.27 2.70
CA ALA A 49 4.50 -1.83 3.08
C ALA A 49 5.29 -2.39 1.90
N ALA A 50 4.61 -2.85 0.84
CA ALA A 50 5.24 -3.33 -0.37
C ALA A 50 5.62 -2.20 -1.35
N GLU A 51 4.83 -1.11 -1.42
CA GLU A 51 5.06 0.00 -2.35
C GLU A 51 6.05 1.05 -1.81
N ASP A 52 6.08 1.30 -0.49
CA ASP A 52 7.06 2.21 0.10
C ASP A 52 8.44 1.56 0.20
N ARG A 53 9.43 2.18 -0.43
CA ARG A 53 10.79 1.62 -0.52
C ARG A 53 11.44 1.44 0.85
N GLY A 54 11.17 2.34 1.80
CA GLY A 54 11.71 2.25 3.15
C GLY A 54 11.06 1.13 3.95
N ALA A 55 9.73 1.02 3.86
CA ALA A 55 8.95 -0.05 4.47
C ALA A 55 9.32 -1.41 3.90
N PHE A 56 9.42 -1.53 2.58
CA PHE A 56 9.79 -2.78 1.93
C PHE A 56 11.20 -3.24 2.33
N GLY A 57 12.15 -2.30 2.44
CA GLY A 57 13.49 -2.61 2.97
C GLY A 57 13.46 -3.19 4.40
N ARG A 58 12.58 -2.67 5.27
CA ARG A 58 12.39 -3.23 6.62
C ARG A 58 11.76 -4.62 6.58
N VAL A 59 10.76 -4.84 5.72
CA VAL A 59 10.14 -6.16 5.52
C VAL A 59 11.18 -7.20 5.11
N LEU A 60 12.06 -6.86 4.16
CA LEU A 60 13.14 -7.77 3.74
C LEU A 60 14.13 -8.05 4.86
N ALA A 61 14.54 -7.02 5.61
CA ALA A 61 15.48 -7.16 6.73
C ALA A 61 14.92 -8.04 7.85
N GLU A 62 13.65 -7.83 8.23
CA GLU A 62 12.95 -8.63 9.25
C GLU A 62 12.79 -10.09 8.81
N ALA A 63 12.58 -10.33 7.51
CA ALA A 63 12.50 -11.67 6.94
C ALA A 63 13.87 -12.34 6.71
N GLY A 64 14.98 -11.65 6.96
CA GLY A 64 16.34 -12.14 6.67
C GLY A 64 16.62 -12.35 5.18
N LEU A 65 15.90 -11.64 4.31
CA LEU A 65 16.03 -11.76 2.86
C LEU A 65 17.08 -10.78 2.31
N PRO A 66 17.93 -11.23 1.36
CA PRO A 66 18.92 -10.35 0.76
C PRO A 66 18.26 -9.28 -0.12
N ALA A 67 18.79 -8.06 -0.06
CA ALA A 67 18.43 -6.95 -0.94
C ALA A 67 19.71 -6.25 -1.44
N PRO A 68 19.71 -5.66 -2.65
CA PRO A 68 20.77 -4.75 -3.05
C PRO A 68 20.94 -3.62 -2.03
N LYS A 69 22.14 -3.04 -1.92
CA LYS A 69 22.36 -1.85 -1.10
C LYS A 69 21.35 -0.76 -1.50
N HIS A 70 20.63 -0.22 -0.52
CA HIS A 70 19.55 0.74 -0.74
C HIS A 70 19.53 1.80 0.37
N GLY A 71 18.87 2.93 0.10
CA GLY A 71 18.64 3.99 1.08
C GLY A 71 18.03 5.24 0.46
N THR A 72 17.47 6.12 1.29
CA THR A 72 16.95 7.42 0.88
C THR A 72 17.91 8.50 1.37
N ALA A 73 18.42 9.34 0.46
CA ALA A 73 19.24 10.49 0.80
C ALA A 73 18.47 11.80 0.60
N THR A 74 18.64 12.73 1.54
CA THR A 74 18.18 14.13 1.41
C THR A 74 19.33 15.12 1.24
N THR A 75 20.58 14.62 1.29
CA THR A 75 21.78 15.42 1.07
C THR A 75 22.73 14.70 0.12
N PHE A 76 23.57 15.47 -0.58
CA PHE A 76 24.61 14.91 -1.44
C PHE A 76 25.58 13.99 -0.69
N ALA A 77 25.99 14.39 0.52
CA ALA A 77 26.89 13.59 1.34
C ALA A 77 26.27 12.23 1.71
N ALA A 78 24.99 12.20 2.07
CA ALA A 78 24.27 10.96 2.32
C ALA A 78 24.15 10.10 1.05
N ALA A 79 23.85 10.71 -0.11
CA ALA A 79 23.77 9.99 -1.37
C ALA A 79 25.10 9.31 -1.74
N LYS A 80 26.22 10.01 -1.54
CA LYS A 80 27.57 9.46 -1.76
C LYS A 80 27.91 8.31 -0.81
N ALA A 81 27.37 8.30 0.41
CA ALA A 81 27.59 7.21 1.35
C ALA A 81 26.73 5.96 1.07
N ILE A 82 25.57 6.15 0.44
CA ILE A 82 24.64 5.07 0.08
C ILE A 82 25.05 4.37 -1.23
N ALA A 83 25.55 5.13 -2.20
CA ALA A 83 26.05 4.63 -3.49
C ALA A 83 27.29 3.73 -3.32
#